data_AF-A0A3E2YUJ4-F1
#
_entry.id   AF-A0A3E2YUJ4-F1
#
_cell.length_a   1.000
_cell.length_b   1.000
_cell.length_c   1.000
_cell.angle_alpha   90.00
_cell.angle_beta   90.00
_cell.angle_gamma   90.00
#
_symmetry.space_group_name_H-M   'P 1'
#
loop_
_entity.id
_entity.type
_entity.pdbx_description
1 polymer ?
#
loop_
_entity_poly.entity_id
_entity_poly.type
_entity_poly.pdbx_seq_one_letter_code
_entity_poly.pdbx_strand_id
1 'polypeptide(L)' 'MTSPDQHKPGHRKAGRIGAVLTALALLAMLCGNHEGRVEDIWLVGLAVLLLAVVVGDAVLRRNGLRS' A
#
# COMPACT_ATOMS: atom_id res chain seq x y z
N MET A 1 -10.45 26.64 -15.05
CA MET A 1 -11.25 25.55 -15.66
C MET A 1 -10.28 24.45 -16.03
N THR A 2 -10.30 23.30 -15.37
CA THR A 2 -9.45 22.16 -15.76
C THR A 2 -10.07 21.46 -16.97
N SER A 3 -9.23 20.99 -17.88
CA SER A 3 -9.70 20.25 -19.07
C SER A 3 -10.51 19.01 -18.64
N PRO A 4 -11.54 18.59 -19.41
CA PRO A 4 -12.38 17.43 -19.09
C PRO A 4 -11.58 16.16 -18.72
N ASP A 5 -10.41 15.99 -19.32
CA ASP A 5 -9.52 14.85 -19.12
C ASP A 5 -8.90 14.76 -17.69
N GLN A 6 -8.74 15.89 -17.00
CA GLN A 6 -8.20 15.94 -15.63
C GLN A 6 -9.12 15.30 -14.58
N HIS A 7 -10.38 15.04 -14.93
CA HIS A 7 -11.36 14.40 -14.05
C HIS A 7 -11.35 12.88 -14.16
N LYS A 8 -10.43 12.29 -14.94
CA LYS A 8 -10.40 10.84 -15.12
C LYS A 8 -10.17 10.16 -13.77
N PRO A 9 -11.13 9.35 -13.28
CA PRO A 9 -10.97 8.69 -12.00
C PRO A 9 -9.77 7.73 -12.06
N GLY A 10 -8.82 7.90 -11.14
CA GLY A 10 -7.70 6.96 -11.02
C GLY A 10 -8.19 5.54 -10.67
N HIS A 11 -7.41 4.53 -11.05
CA HIS A 11 -7.72 3.11 -10.82
C HIS A 11 -7.45 2.70 -9.36
N ARG A 12 -8.26 3.21 -8.42
CA ARG A 12 -8.10 2.99 -6.97
C ARG A 12 -8.04 1.50 -6.59
N LYS A 13 -8.86 0.67 -7.25
CA LYS A 13 -8.87 -0.79 -7.03
C LYS A 13 -7.54 -1.42 -7.42
N ALA A 14 -6.96 -1.04 -8.55
CA ALA A 14 -5.66 -1.52 -8.99
C ALA A 14 -4.55 -1.08 -8.02
N GLY A 15 -4.58 0.17 -7.56
CA GLY A 15 -3.63 0.68 -6.56
C GLY A 15 -3.69 -0.10 -5.24
N ARG A 16 -4.90 -0.42 -4.75
CA ARG A 16 -5.08 -1.22 -3.53
C ARG A 16 -4.57 -2.65 -3.69
N ILE A 17 -4.86 -3.29 -4.83
CA ILE A 17 -4.37 -4.64 -5.12
C ILE A 17 -2.84 -4.63 -5.22
N GLY A 18 -2.26 -3.67 -5.95
CA GLY A 18 -0.81 -3.51 -6.08
C GLY A 18 -0.14 -3.37 -4.72
N ALA A 19 -0.63 -2.47 -3.87
CA ALA A 19 -0.07 -2.27 -2.52
C ALA A 19 -0.14 -3.53 -1.64
N VAL A 20 -1.24 -4.30 -1.70
CA VAL A 20 -1.36 -5.57 -0.96
C VAL A 20 -0.40 -6.61 -1.51
N LEU A 21 -0.29 -6.76 -2.83
CA LEU A 21 0.64 -7.69 -3.45
C LEU A 21 2.09 -7.34 -3.13
N THR A 22 2.46 -6.06 -3.17
CA THR A 22 3.80 -5.60 -2.77
C THR A 22 4.07 -5.89 -1.30
N ALA A 23 3.11 -5.64 -0.40
CA ALA A 23 3.28 -5.97 1.01
C ALA A 23 3.46 -7.49 1.23
N LEU A 24 2.70 -8.33 0.53
CA LEU A 24 2.87 -9.79 0.59
C LEU A 24 4.23 -10.23 0.04
N ALA A 25 4.71 -9.62 -1.05
CA ALA A 25 6.04 -9.90 -1.59
C ALA A 25 7.15 -9.54 -0.60
N LEU A 26 7.07 -8.37 0.06
CA LEU A 26 8.01 -7.95 1.10
C LEU A 26 8.04 -8.94 2.28
N LEU A 27 6.87 -9.43 2.70
CA LEU A 27 6.79 -10.44 3.76
C LEU A 27 7.30 -11.82 3.32
N ALA A 28 7.07 -12.19 2.05
CA ALA A 28 7.61 -13.43 1.49
C ALA A 28 9.15 -13.41 1.44
N MET A 29 9.75 -12.23 1.26
CA MET A 29 11.21 -12.07 1.30
C MET A 29 11.80 -12.38 2.68
N LEU A 30 11.03 -12.36 3.77
CA LEU A 30 11.51 -12.81 5.09
C LEU A 30 11.89 -14.30 5.13
N CYS A 31 11.39 -15.08 4.18
CA CYS A 31 11.76 -16.48 4.01
C CYS A 31 13.01 -16.57 3.13
N GLY A 32 14.19 -16.64 3.75
CA GLY A 32 15.45 -16.69 3.01
C GLY A 32 16.69 -16.77 3.89
N ASN A 33 17.86 -16.55 3.28
CA ASN A 33 19.16 -16.61 3.93
C ASN A 33 19.50 -15.26 4.59
N HIS A 34 18.68 -14.82 5.54
CA HIS A 34 18.95 -13.58 6.27
C HIS A 34 19.85 -13.86 7.46
N GLU A 35 21.03 -13.26 7.49
CA GLU A 35 21.92 -13.33 8.65
C GLU A 35 21.77 -12.13 9.59
N GLY A 36 21.24 -11.02 9.09
CA GLY A 36 21.07 -9.77 9.83
C GLY A 36 19.61 -9.37 10.01
N ARG A 37 19.24 -8.94 11.22
CA ARG A 37 17.88 -8.49 11.56
C ARG A 37 17.49 -7.14 10.94
N VAL A 38 18.45 -6.39 10.41
CA VAL A 38 18.20 -5.05 9.84
C VAL A 38 17.33 -5.14 8.60
N GLU A 39 17.57 -6.13 7.75
CA GLU A 39 16.77 -6.34 6.54
C GLU A 39 15.31 -6.66 6.90
N ASP A 40 15.10 -7.56 7.86
CA ASP A 40 13.76 -7.93 8.34
C ASP A 40 12.98 -6.72 8.86
N ILE A 41 13.65 -5.82 9.60
CA ILE A 41 13.01 -4.60 10.13
C ILE A 41 12.51 -3.71 8.99
N TRP A 42 13.30 -3.54 7.93
CA TRP A 42 12.90 -2.75 6.78
C TRP A 42 11.80 -3.41 5.95
N LEU A 43 11.90 -4.73 5.71
CA LEU A 43 10.87 -5.48 4.98
C LEU A 43 9.52 -5.42 5.70
N VAL A 44 9.50 -5.72 7.01
CA VAL A 44 8.30 -5.64 7.84
C VAL A 44 7.80 -4.20 7.95
N GLY A 45 8.70 -3.24 8.17
CA GLY A 45 8.34 -1.82 8.31
C GLY A 45 7.65 -1.27 7.06
N LEU A 46 8.20 -1.56 5.87
CA LEU A 46 7.62 -1.15 4.60
C LEU A 46 6.30 -1.87 4.30
N ALA A 47 6.20 -3.16 4.60
CA ALA A 47 4.95 -3.91 4.44
C ALA A 47 3.83 -3.34 5.32
N VAL A 48 4.12 -3.08 6.60
CA VAL A 48 3.17 -2.46 7.54
C VAL A 48 2.77 -1.07 7.08
N LEU A 49 3.72 -0.25 6.63
CA LEU A 49 3.43 1.10 6.13
C LEU A 49 2.48 1.08 4.93
N LEU A 50 2.73 0.22 3.94
CA LEU A 50 1.85 0.08 2.77
C LEU A 50 0.43 -0.33 3.17
N LEU A 51 0.30 -1.32 4.04
CA LEU A 51 -1.00 -1.78 4.53
C LEU A 51 -1.70 -0.69 5.34
N ALA A 52 -0.99 0.05 6.18
CA ALA A 52 -1.55 1.15 6.96
C ALA A 52 -2.10 2.27 6.06
N VAL A 53 -1.39 2.62 4.98
CA VAL A 53 -1.87 3.62 4.00
C VAL A 53 -3.16 3.14 3.32
N VAL A 54 -3.19 1.89 2.85
CA VAL A 54 -4.36 1.33 2.17
C VAL A 54 -5.56 1.19 3.10
N VAL A 55 -5.35 0.70 4.32
CA VAL A 55 -6.39 0.56 5.33
C VAL A 55 -6.87 1.93 5.77
N GLY A 56 -5.96 2.86 6.05
CA GLY A 56 -6.28 4.24 6.41
C GLY A 56 -7.10 4.94 5.33
N ASP A 57 -6.73 4.78 4.06
CA ASP A 57 -7.51 5.29 2.93
C ASP A 57 -8.93 4.70 2.89
N ALA A 58 -9.07 3.39 3.06
CA ALA A 58 -10.36 2.73 3.10
C ALA A 58 -11.21 3.18 4.30
N VAL A 59 -10.57 3.38 5.47
CA VAL A 59 -11.21 3.87 6.71
C VAL A 59 -11.70 5.31 6.55
N LEU A 60 -10.88 6.17 5.95
CA LEU A 60 -11.23 7.57 5.76
C LEU A 60 -12.41 7.71 4.79
N ARG A 61 -12.44 6.89 3.73
CA ARG A 61 -13.55 6.85 2.76
C ARG A 61 -14.83 6.25 3.32
N ARG A 62 -14.77 5.14 4.07
CA ARG A 62 -15.97 4.54 4.70
C ARG A 62 -16.61 5.50 5.70
N ASN A 63 -15.82 6.37 6.31
CA ASN A 63 -16.28 7.38 7.26
C ASN A 63 -16.71 8.70 6.58
N GLY A 64 -16.65 8.79 5.24
CA GLY A 64 -17.00 10.02 4.51
C GLY A 64 -16.01 11.17 4.64
N LEU A 65 -14.84 10.93 5.25
CA LEU A 65 -13.80 11.94 5.50
C LEU A 65 -12.86 12.14 4.29
N ARG A 66 -13.00 11.34 3.23
CA ARG A 66 -12.26 11.46 1.96
C ARG A 66 -13.12 10.98 0.79
N SER A 67 -13.15 11.75 -0.30
CA SER A 67 -13.87 11.45 -1.55
C SER A 67 -12.97 10.82 -2.64
#